data_AF-A0A0B5DT86-F1
#
_entry.id   AF-A0A0B5DT86-F1
#
_cell.length_a   1.000
_cell.length_b   1.000
_cell.length_c   1.000
_cell.angle_alpha   90.00
_cell.angle_beta   90.00
_cell.angle_gamma   90.00
#
_symmetry.space_group_name_H-M   'P 1'
#
loop_
_entity.id
_entity.type
_entity.pdbx_description
1 polymer ?
#
loop_
_entity_poly.entity_id
_entity_poly.type
_entity_poly.pdbx_seq_one_letter_code
_entity_poly.pdbx_strand_id
1 'polypeptide(L)'
;MSRKNPEDKPCRRTGLALRPAPQAPGRTLSDRVVRQVFDLVRHSGALERLPSNEHRPGPKGLPFRTVLIGLILSQYMGKSANINDAWETLFFALSPGSKALLDVPDVDLHIREGATREENDSVAHHQYATSKRVYRSWASMTRRLDPAPHDRRKRLSLSEAKKIRRKWNARDNQDTVRNLEAIAQNLILAPVMASYRRGDFAQWPGHIAVDDTPVPVWGKEPDYHQDRASLEITAGMYVKGGTQKKSPSGKAAASTNTGTRRGTANKPATRKTKSAREKKAKAPEKREFRYAMMAAFPGHGHGDLAGAYPAVCLGMILHTPGTEPGPAALRAIQPAFERGLVKDLFCADRGITQAKPHNLHLQLLKLGLNAVKHYNDDKVDRQGEFRGMQLVGGEFYCPLLPTPLVTAGATYINSRTDEDRAHALNLIQSRKDYQTKIKEYGPAGDQRRHCPALGSHATVTCYRRPQPRPSTVVDLDAPTVRTPAALPTIPRPKRDTPVYPDICRGKSITVPGTVLAKWRQKYPLFTPLWQEAWSGLRSQNEGGNGNLKKSALDSIDNPQLRLPHGRVAQTLLNAVIIFVANLRAIRRFLRDQGIQPRKASTQSAATQAGEPSDPPPAPLPTEQAEPPPRE
;
A
#
# COMPACT_ATOMS: atom_id res chain seq x y z
N MET A 1 -11.33 20.53 -36.36
CA MET A 1 -10.47 20.59 -37.56
C MET A 1 -9.32 19.62 -37.37
N SER A 2 -9.19 18.64 -38.27
CA SER A 2 -8.19 17.57 -38.16
C SER A 2 -6.82 18.12 -38.51
N ARG A 3 -5.93 18.22 -37.50
CA ARG A 3 -4.52 18.58 -37.70
C ARG A 3 -3.82 17.37 -38.30
N LYS A 4 -3.91 17.17 -39.61
CA LYS A 4 -3.12 16.14 -40.29
C LYS A 4 -1.74 16.72 -40.58
N ASN A 5 -0.70 16.07 -40.09
CA ASN A 5 0.63 16.30 -40.65
C ASN A 5 0.60 15.78 -42.10
N PRO A 6 1.30 16.44 -43.04
CA PRO A 6 1.43 15.91 -44.38
C PRO A 6 2.00 14.49 -44.27
N GLU A 7 1.20 13.50 -44.66
CA GLU A 7 1.54 12.08 -44.54
C GLU A 7 2.88 11.84 -45.30
N ASP A 8 3.81 11.12 -44.64
CA ASP A 8 4.98 10.46 -45.21
C ASP A 8 6.19 11.26 -45.76
N LYS A 9 6.36 12.55 -45.44
CA LYS A 9 7.59 13.29 -45.84
C LYS A 9 8.57 13.51 -44.67
N PRO A 10 9.81 12.96 -44.69
CA PRO A 10 10.80 13.20 -43.65
C PRO A 10 11.37 14.63 -43.72
N CYS A 11 11.73 15.18 -42.56
CA CYS A 11 12.38 16.49 -42.48
C CYS A 11 13.79 16.43 -43.08
N ARG A 12 14.13 17.27 -44.07
CA ARG A 12 15.47 17.22 -44.72
C ARG A 12 16.60 17.58 -43.77
N ARG A 13 16.36 18.53 -42.86
CA ARG A 13 17.38 19.04 -41.93
C ARG A 13 17.77 18.03 -40.85
N THR A 14 16.89 17.09 -40.53
CA THR A 14 17.12 16.10 -39.47
C THR A 14 17.13 14.66 -39.98
N GLY A 15 16.66 14.40 -41.21
CA GLY A 15 16.50 13.07 -41.79
C GLY A 15 15.40 12.22 -41.12
N LEU A 16 14.67 12.77 -40.15
CA LEU A 16 13.69 12.04 -39.34
C LEU A 16 12.28 12.27 -39.89
N ALA A 17 11.42 11.25 -39.78
CA ALA A 17 10.00 11.40 -40.01
C ALA A 17 9.45 12.55 -39.15
N LEU A 18 8.59 13.39 -39.74
CA LEU A 18 7.80 14.34 -38.97
C LEU A 18 7.12 13.54 -37.84
N ARG A 19 7.25 14.01 -36.59
CA ARG A 19 6.46 13.39 -35.51
C ARG A 19 5.01 13.40 -35.96
N PRO A 20 4.20 12.36 -35.68
CA PRO A 20 2.78 12.42 -35.96
C PRO A 20 2.23 13.75 -35.45
N ALA A 21 1.32 14.37 -36.19
CA ALA A 21 0.65 15.56 -35.69
C ALA A 21 0.19 15.22 -34.28
N PRO A 22 0.47 16.08 -33.28
CA PRO A 22 0.04 15.80 -31.92
C PRO A 22 -1.41 15.37 -32.04
N GLN A 23 -1.80 14.26 -31.40
CA GLN A 23 -3.20 14.04 -31.10
C GLN A 23 -3.55 15.15 -30.12
N ALA A 24 -3.78 16.33 -30.68
CA ALA A 24 -4.07 17.52 -29.96
C ALA A 24 -5.34 17.14 -29.22
N PRO A 25 -5.35 17.18 -27.89
CA PRO A 25 -6.62 17.06 -27.21
C PRO A 25 -7.51 18.12 -27.84
N GLY A 26 -8.75 17.79 -28.22
CA GLY A 26 -9.71 18.76 -28.77
C GLY A 26 -10.07 19.89 -27.78
N ARG A 27 -9.23 20.12 -26.76
CA ARG A 27 -9.45 20.98 -25.61
C ARG A 27 -8.11 21.43 -25.01
N THR A 28 -7.91 22.74 -24.94
CA THR A 28 -6.90 23.38 -24.08
C THR A 28 -7.22 23.07 -22.61
N LEU A 29 -6.22 22.72 -21.81
CA LEU A 29 -6.38 22.57 -20.36
C LEU A 29 -6.78 23.92 -19.75
N SER A 30 -7.75 23.89 -18.84
CA SER A 30 -8.12 25.07 -18.08
C SER A 30 -6.95 25.51 -17.21
N ASP A 31 -6.62 26.81 -17.24
CA ASP A 31 -5.60 27.41 -16.37
C ASP A 31 -5.85 27.14 -14.89
N ARG A 32 -7.13 27.01 -14.48
CA ARG A 32 -7.50 26.63 -13.12
C ARG A 32 -6.96 25.25 -12.73
N VAL A 33 -7.03 24.28 -13.63
CA VAL A 33 -6.51 22.93 -13.40
C VAL A 33 -4.99 22.95 -13.33
N VAL A 34 -4.35 23.70 -14.23
CA VAL A 34 -2.88 23.83 -14.25
C VAL A 34 -2.38 24.46 -12.95
N ARG A 35 -3.01 25.56 -12.50
CA ARG A 35 -2.70 26.20 -11.21
C ARG A 35 -2.93 25.24 -10.03
N GLN A 36 -4.06 24.53 -10.00
CA GLN A 36 -4.33 23.55 -8.94
C GLN A 36 -3.23 22.48 -8.84
N VAL A 37 -2.83 21.89 -9.98
CA VAL A 37 -1.76 20.88 -10.00
C VAL A 37 -0.41 21.49 -9.61
N PHE A 38 -0.10 22.68 -10.13
CA PHE A 38 1.11 23.41 -9.79
C PHE A 38 1.21 23.66 -8.28
N ASP A 39 0.14 24.16 -7.67
CA ASP A 39 0.10 24.45 -6.23
C ASP A 39 0.23 23.18 -5.39
N LEU A 40 -0.45 22.09 -5.76
CA LEU A 40 -0.32 20.81 -5.08
C LEU A 40 1.12 20.28 -5.12
N VAL A 41 1.77 20.33 -6.29
CA VAL A 41 3.15 19.85 -6.45
C VAL A 41 4.13 20.77 -5.74
N ARG A 42 3.95 22.09 -5.83
CA ARG A 42 4.78 23.10 -5.15
C ARG A 42 4.77 22.91 -3.64
N HIS A 43 3.61 22.67 -3.03
CA HIS A 43 3.49 22.50 -1.58
C HIS A 43 3.69 21.05 -1.10
N SER A 44 4.03 20.12 -2.00
CA SER A 44 4.20 18.70 -1.65
C SER A 44 5.50 18.42 -0.89
N GLY A 45 6.51 19.28 -0.98
CA GLY A 45 7.86 18.98 -0.51
C GLY A 45 8.65 18.03 -1.43
N ALA A 46 8.11 17.69 -2.60
CA ALA A 46 8.76 16.78 -3.55
C ALA A 46 9.81 17.50 -4.42
N LEU A 47 9.62 18.79 -4.71
CA LEU A 47 10.50 19.55 -5.61
C LEU A 47 11.84 19.88 -4.94
N GLU A 48 11.84 20.13 -3.64
CA GLU A 48 12.99 20.42 -2.79
C GLU A 48 13.92 19.20 -2.66
N ARG A 49 13.39 18.01 -2.89
CA ARG A 49 14.11 16.74 -2.87
C ARG A 49 14.69 16.35 -4.23
N LEU A 50 14.32 17.07 -5.29
CA LEU A 50 14.88 16.83 -6.61
C LEU A 50 16.35 17.27 -6.65
N PRO A 51 17.20 16.56 -7.40
CA PRO A 51 18.59 16.94 -7.55
C PRO A 51 18.73 18.29 -8.25
N SER A 52 19.85 18.98 -8.02
CA SER A 52 20.20 20.21 -8.74
C SER A 52 20.17 19.99 -10.26
N ASN A 53 19.73 21.01 -11.00
CA ASN A 53 19.75 20.99 -12.47
C ASN A 53 20.99 21.73 -13.00
N GLU A 54 22.18 21.29 -12.57
CA GLU A 54 23.45 21.85 -13.05
C GLU A 54 23.56 21.71 -14.57
N HIS A 55 24.03 22.79 -15.19
CA HIS A 55 24.22 22.87 -16.63
C HIS A 55 25.27 21.84 -17.08
N ARG A 56 24.99 21.16 -18.20
CA ARG A 56 25.93 20.28 -18.89
C ARG A 56 26.13 20.80 -20.30
N PRO A 57 27.26 20.50 -20.96
CA PRO A 57 27.50 20.89 -22.35
C PRO A 57 26.31 20.54 -23.25
N GLY A 58 25.83 21.54 -24.00
CA GLY A 58 24.71 21.44 -24.92
C GLY A 58 23.43 22.17 -24.46
N PRO A 59 22.36 22.15 -25.28
CA PRO A 59 21.13 22.89 -25.00
C PRO A 59 20.50 22.51 -23.65
N LYS A 60 20.25 23.52 -22.81
CA LYS A 60 19.63 23.37 -21.49
C LYS A 60 18.25 22.70 -21.60
N GLY A 61 18.05 21.64 -20.82
CA GLY A 61 16.74 21.00 -20.67
C GLY A 61 15.72 21.93 -20.01
N LEU A 62 14.45 21.52 -19.97
CA LEU A 62 13.43 22.21 -19.17
C LEU A 62 13.69 21.99 -17.67
N PRO A 63 13.17 22.85 -16.77
CA PRO A 63 13.22 22.59 -15.33
C PRO A 63 12.60 21.22 -14.98
N PHE A 64 13.15 20.52 -13.98
CA PHE A 64 12.60 19.22 -13.57
C PHE A 64 11.16 19.32 -13.09
N ARG A 65 10.80 20.42 -12.41
CA ARG A 65 9.42 20.72 -12.01
C ARG A 65 8.45 20.73 -13.20
N THR A 66 8.86 21.35 -14.31
CA THR A 66 8.07 21.48 -15.54
C THR A 66 7.80 20.11 -16.15
N VAL A 67 8.82 19.25 -16.20
CA VAL A 67 8.67 17.88 -16.74
C VAL A 67 7.76 17.04 -15.84
N LEU A 68 7.92 17.12 -14.52
CA LEU A 68 7.09 16.39 -13.57
C LEU A 68 5.62 16.82 -13.62
N ILE A 69 5.35 18.13 -13.63
CA ILE A 69 3.99 18.66 -13.78
C ILE A 69 3.42 18.31 -15.16
N GLY A 70 4.23 18.34 -16.23
CA GLY A 70 3.81 17.91 -17.56
C GLY A 70 3.33 16.45 -17.60
N LEU A 71 4.02 15.55 -16.90
CA LEU A 71 3.60 14.15 -16.76
C LEU A 71 2.27 14.02 -16.01
N ILE A 72 2.09 14.78 -14.91
CA ILE A 72 0.84 14.79 -14.15
C ILE A 72 -0.32 15.34 -14.99
N LEU A 73 -0.11 16.44 -15.70
CA LEU A 73 -1.12 17.03 -16.56
C LEU A 73 -1.49 16.11 -17.73
N SER A 74 -0.50 15.42 -18.30
CA SER A 74 -0.74 14.44 -19.36
C SER A 74 -1.62 13.28 -18.88
N GLN A 75 -1.29 12.69 -17.73
CA GLN A 75 -2.10 11.68 -17.05
C GLN A 75 -3.50 12.20 -16.69
N TYR A 76 -3.58 13.44 -16.20
CA TYR A 76 -4.84 14.09 -15.86
C TYR A 76 -5.79 14.18 -17.07
N MET A 77 -5.24 14.46 -18.26
CA MET A 77 -5.98 14.50 -19.53
C MET A 77 -6.40 13.12 -20.06
N GLY A 78 -6.02 12.03 -19.38
CA GLY A 78 -6.29 10.67 -19.83
C GLY A 78 -5.32 10.17 -20.91
N LYS A 79 -4.17 10.85 -21.09
CA LYS A 79 -3.05 10.30 -21.88
C LYS A 79 -2.20 9.36 -21.01
N SER A 80 -1.05 8.91 -21.52
CA SER A 80 -0.12 8.08 -20.74
C SER A 80 0.84 8.91 -19.87
N ALA A 81 1.61 8.25 -19.00
CA ALA A 81 2.66 8.88 -18.19
C ALA A 81 3.98 8.85 -18.97
N ASN A 82 3.93 8.73 -20.29
CA ASN A 82 5.11 8.74 -21.13
C ASN A 82 5.60 10.17 -21.38
N ILE A 83 6.91 10.28 -21.59
CA ILE A 83 7.58 11.57 -21.81
C ILE A 83 7.07 12.26 -23.09
N ASN A 84 6.68 11.48 -24.12
CA ASN A 84 6.11 12.02 -25.34
C ASN A 84 4.80 12.77 -25.05
N ASP A 85 3.89 12.14 -24.32
CA ASP A 85 2.59 12.73 -24.02
C ASP A 85 2.72 13.93 -23.09
N ALA A 86 3.71 13.92 -22.18
CA ALA A 86 4.05 15.10 -21.37
C ALA A 86 4.55 16.27 -22.24
N TRP A 87 5.43 16.02 -23.21
CA TRP A 87 5.85 17.04 -24.16
C TRP A 87 4.65 17.58 -24.97
N GLU A 88 3.81 16.70 -25.50
CA GLU A 88 2.62 17.11 -26.25
C GLU A 88 1.69 17.98 -25.40
N THR A 89 1.44 17.58 -24.16
CA THR A 89 0.59 18.34 -23.23
C THR A 89 1.19 19.72 -22.95
N LEU A 90 2.49 19.81 -22.63
CA LEU A 90 3.15 21.08 -22.30
C LEU A 90 3.11 22.09 -23.45
N PHE A 91 3.32 21.64 -24.69
CA PHE A 91 3.48 22.54 -25.83
C PHE A 91 2.19 22.80 -26.62
N PHE A 92 1.23 21.85 -26.62
CA PHE A 92 0.01 21.96 -27.44
C PHE A 92 -1.30 22.05 -26.65
N ALA A 93 -1.30 21.75 -25.35
CA ALA A 93 -2.53 21.74 -24.54
C ALA A 93 -2.59 22.88 -23.51
N LEU A 94 -1.55 23.69 -23.36
CA LEU A 94 -1.49 24.79 -22.40
C LEU A 94 -1.76 26.14 -23.07
N SER A 95 -2.45 27.04 -22.35
CA SER A 95 -2.53 28.45 -22.72
C SER A 95 -1.16 29.14 -22.56
N PRO A 96 -0.95 30.32 -23.17
CA PRO A 96 0.28 31.11 -22.95
C PRO A 96 0.56 31.41 -21.47
N GLY A 97 -0.48 31.72 -20.68
CA GLY A 97 -0.33 31.96 -19.24
C GLY A 97 0.10 30.70 -18.47
N SER A 98 -0.46 29.55 -18.81
CA SER A 98 -0.05 28.25 -18.24
C SER A 98 1.36 27.84 -18.66
N LYS A 99 1.78 28.16 -19.90
CA LYS A 99 3.17 27.96 -20.36
C LYS A 99 4.15 28.81 -19.56
N ALA A 100 3.84 30.11 -19.37
CA ALA A 100 4.65 31.02 -18.58
C ALA A 100 4.79 30.56 -17.12
N LEU A 101 3.70 30.12 -16.47
CA LEU A 101 3.73 29.57 -15.11
C LEU A 101 4.69 28.38 -14.95
N LEU A 102 4.83 27.57 -16.00
CA LEU A 102 5.62 26.34 -15.99
C LEU A 102 7.00 26.49 -16.66
N ASP A 103 7.46 27.69 -17.00
CA ASP A 103 8.67 27.95 -17.79
C ASP A 103 8.72 27.16 -19.11
N VAL A 104 7.57 26.95 -19.74
CA VAL A 104 7.50 26.36 -21.08
C VAL A 104 7.68 27.47 -22.11
N PRO A 105 8.66 27.35 -23.03
CA PRO A 105 8.84 28.33 -24.09
C PRO A 105 7.57 28.46 -24.95
N ASP A 106 7.13 29.69 -25.18
CA ASP A 106 6.02 29.94 -26.09
C ASP A 106 6.54 30.03 -27.52
N VAL A 107 6.56 28.87 -28.19
CA VAL A 107 6.98 28.71 -29.58
C VAL A 107 5.80 28.14 -30.36
N ASP A 108 5.51 28.71 -31.53
CA ASP A 108 4.52 28.14 -32.45
C ASP A 108 5.09 26.85 -33.06
N LEU A 109 4.46 25.72 -32.71
CA LEU A 109 4.84 24.39 -33.19
C LEU A 109 3.77 23.82 -34.13
N HIS A 110 2.80 24.62 -34.55
CA HIS A 110 1.74 24.19 -35.46
C HIS A 110 2.21 24.23 -36.91
N ILE A 111 2.03 23.10 -37.60
CA ILE A 111 2.14 23.05 -39.06
C ILE A 111 0.82 23.56 -39.62
N ARG A 112 0.87 24.66 -40.38
CA ARG A 112 -0.31 25.29 -41.01
C ARG A 112 -0.68 24.54 -42.29
N GLU A 113 -1.96 24.54 -42.62
CA GLU A 113 -2.42 24.04 -43.91
C GLU A 113 -1.88 24.93 -45.03
N GLY A 114 -1.33 24.32 -46.10
CA GLY A 114 -0.65 25.06 -47.17
C GLY A 114 0.78 25.53 -46.84
N ALA A 115 1.34 25.16 -45.69
CA ALA A 115 2.73 25.52 -45.34
C ALA A 115 3.74 25.01 -46.39
N THR A 116 4.69 25.87 -46.74
CA THR A 116 5.81 25.55 -47.63
C THR A 116 6.66 24.43 -47.04
N ARG A 117 7.46 23.78 -47.89
CA ARG A 117 8.32 22.68 -47.45
C ARG A 117 9.37 23.15 -46.44
N GLU A 118 9.90 24.35 -46.61
CA GLU A 118 10.88 24.99 -45.74
C GLU A 118 10.29 25.32 -44.36
N GLU A 119 9.06 25.85 -44.32
CA GLU A 119 8.33 26.10 -43.08
C GLU A 119 8.07 24.80 -42.31
N ASN A 120 7.67 23.74 -43.00
CA ASN A 120 7.49 22.41 -42.42
C ASN A 120 8.78 21.89 -41.79
N ASP A 121 9.92 22.02 -42.48
CA ASP A 121 11.23 21.60 -41.99
C ASP A 121 11.67 22.42 -40.76
N SER A 122 11.40 23.72 -40.74
CA SER A 122 11.68 24.60 -39.60
C SER A 122 10.87 24.21 -38.37
N VAL A 123 9.56 24.07 -38.51
CA VAL A 123 8.65 23.66 -37.42
C VAL A 123 9.02 22.27 -36.90
N ALA A 124 9.32 21.32 -37.78
CA ALA A 124 9.76 19.98 -37.41
C ALA A 124 11.04 19.98 -36.58
N HIS A 125 12.02 20.80 -36.97
CA HIS A 125 13.26 20.99 -36.22
C HIS A 125 12.98 21.57 -34.81
N HIS A 126 12.09 22.56 -34.69
CA HIS A 126 11.67 23.10 -33.39
C HIS A 126 10.92 22.07 -32.52
N GLN A 127 10.03 21.28 -33.10
CA GLN A 127 9.36 20.17 -32.41
C GLN A 127 10.37 19.14 -31.89
N TYR A 128 11.35 18.75 -32.70
CA TYR A 128 12.40 17.84 -32.28
C TYR A 128 13.26 18.43 -31.16
N ALA A 129 13.69 19.68 -31.29
CA ALA A 129 14.53 20.36 -30.31
C ALA A 129 13.83 20.49 -28.96
N THR A 130 12.58 20.95 -28.94
CA THR A 130 11.77 21.07 -27.71
C THR A 130 11.52 19.71 -27.06
N SER A 131 11.19 18.69 -27.85
CA SER A 131 11.03 17.33 -27.34
C SER A 131 12.32 16.83 -26.68
N LYS A 132 13.48 16.97 -27.35
CA LYS A 132 14.77 16.58 -26.79
C LYS A 132 15.09 17.28 -25.47
N ARG A 133 14.67 18.54 -25.28
CA ARG A 133 14.85 19.24 -23.98
C ARG A 133 14.10 18.55 -22.85
N VAL A 134 12.87 18.08 -23.08
CA VAL A 134 12.09 17.31 -22.09
C VAL A 134 12.78 15.97 -21.78
N TYR A 135 13.16 15.22 -22.80
CA TYR A 135 13.84 13.92 -22.63
C TYR A 135 15.19 14.05 -21.92
N ARG A 136 15.97 15.10 -22.21
CA ARG A 136 17.25 15.37 -21.52
C ARG A 136 17.03 15.66 -20.05
N SER A 137 16.03 16.46 -19.71
CA SER A 137 15.68 16.74 -18.31
C SER A 137 15.25 15.47 -17.58
N TRP A 138 14.38 14.66 -18.17
CA TRP A 138 13.99 13.37 -17.59
C TRP A 138 15.19 12.43 -17.38
N ALA A 139 16.06 12.28 -18.39
CA ALA A 139 17.24 11.42 -18.30
C ALA A 139 18.25 11.94 -17.25
N SER A 140 18.43 13.26 -17.14
CA SER A 140 19.27 13.88 -16.11
C SER A 140 18.71 13.63 -14.71
N MET A 141 17.42 13.90 -14.51
CA MET A 141 16.72 13.70 -13.24
C MET A 141 16.78 12.24 -12.78
N THR A 142 16.37 11.30 -13.64
CA THR A 142 16.34 9.87 -13.29
C THR A 142 17.73 9.30 -13.05
N ARG A 143 18.75 9.71 -13.82
CA ARG A 143 20.13 9.27 -13.60
C ARG A 143 20.71 9.76 -12.26
N ARG A 144 20.35 10.97 -11.82
CA ARG A 144 20.82 11.55 -10.55
C ARG A 144 20.09 10.93 -9.33
N LEU A 145 18.87 10.45 -9.52
CA LEU A 145 18.09 9.72 -8.50
C LEU A 145 18.37 8.20 -8.50
N ASP A 146 19.27 7.73 -9.36
CA ASP A 146 19.62 6.32 -9.49
C ASP A 146 20.86 6.01 -8.64
N PRO A 147 20.74 5.15 -7.60
CA PRO A 147 21.90 4.72 -6.82
C PRO A 147 22.87 3.83 -7.62
N ALA A 148 22.42 3.23 -8.71
CA ALA A 148 23.23 2.35 -9.55
C ALA A 148 22.99 2.62 -11.05
N PRO A 149 23.36 3.82 -11.55
CA PRO A 149 23.10 4.22 -12.92
C PRO A 149 23.87 3.33 -13.89
N HIS A 150 23.16 2.85 -14.91
CA HIS A 150 23.69 1.99 -15.96
C HIS A 150 22.99 2.27 -17.29
N ASP A 151 23.58 1.80 -18.39
CA ASP A 151 22.97 1.89 -19.70
C ASP A 151 21.77 0.93 -19.81
N ARG A 152 20.63 1.47 -20.24
CA ARG A 152 19.35 0.77 -20.36
C ARG A 152 18.89 0.63 -21.81
N ARG A 153 19.78 0.91 -22.78
CA ARG A 153 19.52 0.71 -24.21
C ARG A 153 19.81 -0.73 -24.65
N LYS A 154 20.61 -1.46 -23.88
CA LYS A 154 20.98 -2.86 -24.13
C LYS A 154 20.82 -3.69 -22.87
N ARG A 155 20.52 -4.99 -23.05
CA ARG A 155 20.49 -5.97 -21.97
C ARG A 155 21.93 -6.31 -21.58
N LEU A 156 22.26 -6.23 -20.30
CA LEU A 156 23.56 -6.58 -19.74
C LEU A 156 23.67 -8.09 -19.50
N SER A 157 24.89 -8.59 -19.25
CA SER A 157 25.06 -9.97 -18.75
C SER A 157 24.41 -10.16 -17.38
N LEU A 158 24.11 -11.40 -16.98
CA LEU A 158 23.56 -11.68 -15.66
C LEU A 158 24.56 -11.30 -14.55
N SER A 159 25.86 -11.44 -14.82
CA SER A 159 26.93 -11.11 -13.86
C SER A 159 27.00 -9.60 -13.59
N GLU A 160 26.92 -8.76 -14.63
CA GLU A 160 26.90 -7.30 -14.51
C GLU A 160 25.61 -6.82 -13.83
N ALA A 161 24.47 -7.39 -14.21
CA ALA A 161 23.19 -7.06 -13.59
C ALA A 161 23.17 -7.39 -12.09
N LYS A 162 23.79 -8.51 -11.69
CA LYS A 162 23.97 -8.86 -10.28
C LYS A 162 24.81 -7.82 -9.53
N LYS A 163 25.88 -7.27 -10.14
CA LYS A 163 26.68 -6.18 -9.55
C LYS A 163 25.84 -4.92 -9.35
N ILE A 164 25.05 -4.54 -10.34
CA ILE A 164 24.14 -3.38 -10.28
C ILE A 164 23.08 -3.56 -9.18
N ARG A 165 22.45 -4.74 -9.11
CA ARG A 165 21.46 -5.05 -8.06
C ARG A 165 22.06 -5.03 -6.67
N ARG A 166 23.32 -5.49 -6.50
CA ARG A 166 24.05 -5.37 -5.23
C ARG A 166 24.30 -3.91 -4.87
N LYS A 167 24.77 -3.10 -5.84
CA LYS A 167 24.98 -1.67 -5.64
C LYS A 167 23.69 -0.97 -5.20
N TRP A 168 22.57 -1.24 -5.87
CA TRP A 168 21.26 -0.69 -5.51
C TRP A 168 20.87 -0.97 -4.05
N ASN A 169 21.16 -2.17 -3.54
CA ASN A 169 20.80 -2.60 -2.18
C ASN A 169 21.92 -2.36 -1.15
N ALA A 170 23.03 -1.72 -1.54
CA ALA A 170 24.13 -1.41 -0.64
C ALA A 170 23.70 -0.37 0.41
N ARG A 171 24.28 -0.43 1.61
CA ARG A 171 23.97 0.51 2.71
C ARG A 171 24.25 1.95 2.31
N ASP A 172 25.38 2.21 1.64
CA ASP A 172 25.81 3.53 1.18
C ASP A 172 24.82 4.19 0.19
N ASN A 173 23.94 3.40 -0.43
CA ASN A 173 22.93 3.88 -1.37
C ASN A 173 21.53 4.01 -0.76
N GLN A 174 21.36 3.70 0.53
CA GLN A 174 20.06 3.75 1.18
C GLN A 174 19.48 5.15 1.19
N ASP A 175 20.28 6.19 1.42
CA ASP A 175 19.78 7.58 1.43
C ASP A 175 19.24 8.01 0.07
N THR A 176 19.91 7.64 -1.02
CA THR A 176 19.42 7.89 -2.39
C THR A 176 18.10 7.17 -2.65
N VAL A 177 17.98 5.90 -2.22
CA VAL A 177 16.73 5.13 -2.34
C VAL A 177 15.62 5.76 -1.48
N ARG A 178 15.93 6.18 -0.25
CA ARG A 178 14.98 6.83 0.67
C ARG A 178 14.52 8.18 0.14
N ASN A 179 15.40 8.96 -0.49
CA ASN A 179 15.03 10.21 -1.13
C ASN A 179 14.07 9.99 -2.30
N LEU A 180 14.32 8.97 -3.14
CA LEU A 180 13.39 8.58 -4.21
C LEU A 180 12.02 8.15 -3.66
N GLU A 181 12.00 7.32 -2.61
CA GLU A 181 10.77 6.93 -1.92
C GLU A 181 10.04 8.17 -1.36
N ALA A 182 10.75 9.11 -0.74
CA ALA A 182 10.19 10.33 -0.18
C ALA A 182 9.58 11.26 -1.25
N ILE A 183 10.22 11.42 -2.42
CA ILE A 183 9.67 12.19 -3.55
C ILE A 183 8.33 11.58 -3.99
N ALA A 184 8.28 10.26 -4.19
CA ALA A 184 7.06 9.57 -4.62
C ALA A 184 5.93 9.70 -3.58
N GLN A 185 6.24 9.49 -2.30
CA GLN A 185 5.26 9.59 -1.23
C GLN A 185 4.75 11.02 -1.02
N ASN A 186 5.62 12.03 -1.11
CA ASN A 186 5.23 13.44 -1.04
C ASN A 186 4.26 13.83 -2.17
N LEU A 187 4.50 13.35 -3.40
CA LEU A 187 3.58 13.56 -4.51
C LEU A 187 2.21 12.94 -4.21
N ILE A 188 2.17 11.64 -3.89
CA ILE A 188 0.91 10.90 -3.66
C ILE A 188 0.07 11.52 -2.55
N LEU A 189 0.72 11.96 -1.47
CA LEU A 189 0.05 12.57 -0.33
C LEU A 189 -0.39 14.02 -0.57
N ALA A 190 0.17 14.75 -1.54
CA ALA A 190 -0.22 16.14 -1.79
C ALA A 190 -1.74 16.33 -2.01
N PRO A 191 -2.42 15.61 -2.92
CA PRO A 191 -3.87 15.74 -3.08
C PRO A 191 -4.65 15.23 -1.84
N VAL A 192 -4.12 14.23 -1.15
CA VAL A 192 -4.72 13.68 0.09
C VAL A 192 -4.71 14.71 1.19
N MET A 193 -3.57 15.34 1.45
CA MET A 193 -3.43 16.37 2.50
C MET A 193 -4.32 17.58 2.22
N ALA A 194 -4.46 17.97 0.94
CA ALA A 194 -5.38 19.03 0.56
C ALA A 194 -6.85 18.65 0.83
N SER A 195 -7.22 17.37 0.69
CA SER A 195 -8.55 16.84 1.02
C SER A 195 -8.75 16.68 2.53
N TYR A 196 -7.76 16.17 3.24
CA TYR A 196 -7.75 16.04 4.70
C TYR A 196 -7.96 17.39 5.38
N ARG A 197 -7.24 18.44 4.95
CA ARG A 197 -7.39 19.81 5.49
C ARG A 197 -8.77 20.43 5.25
N ARG A 198 -9.53 19.95 4.26
CA ARG A 198 -10.93 20.39 4.04
C ARG A 198 -11.93 19.69 4.97
N GLY A 199 -11.50 18.67 5.72
CA GLY A 199 -12.38 17.88 6.57
C GLY A 199 -12.98 16.65 5.89
N ASP A 200 -12.58 16.30 4.65
CA ASP A 200 -13.14 15.16 3.91
C ASP A 200 -12.87 13.79 4.60
N PHE A 201 -11.95 13.75 5.58
CA PHE A 201 -11.59 12.57 6.36
C PHE A 201 -12.09 12.66 7.82
N ALA A 202 -13.00 13.58 8.15
CA ALA A 202 -13.44 13.80 9.54
C ALA A 202 -14.00 12.55 10.23
N GLN A 203 -14.66 11.67 9.48
CA GLN A 203 -15.23 10.41 9.99
C GLN A 203 -14.25 9.23 9.91
N TRP A 204 -13.08 9.41 9.30
CA TRP A 204 -12.10 8.33 9.18
C TRP A 204 -11.28 8.20 10.48
N PRO A 205 -11.32 7.04 11.16
CA PRO A 205 -10.66 6.84 12.45
C PRO A 205 -9.13 6.65 12.35
N GLY A 206 -8.54 6.85 11.17
CA GLY A 206 -7.11 6.70 10.94
C GLY A 206 -6.63 5.24 10.85
N HIS A 207 -7.50 4.32 10.43
CA HIS A 207 -7.13 2.92 10.23
C HIS A 207 -6.54 2.71 8.83
N ILE A 208 -5.53 1.84 8.74
CA ILE A 208 -4.77 1.61 7.52
C ILE A 208 -4.74 0.14 7.13
N ALA A 209 -4.88 -0.12 5.83
CA ALA A 209 -4.63 -1.42 5.23
C ALA A 209 -3.48 -1.30 4.21
N VAL A 210 -2.58 -2.29 4.20
CA VAL A 210 -1.48 -2.36 3.23
C VAL A 210 -1.50 -3.67 2.44
N ASP A 211 -1.15 -3.59 1.16
CA ASP A 211 -0.95 -4.76 0.30
C ASP A 211 0.32 -4.65 -0.52
N ASP A 212 0.88 -5.80 -0.90
CA ASP A 212 1.99 -5.87 -1.82
C ASP A 212 1.49 -6.17 -3.23
N THR A 213 1.18 -5.11 -3.98
CA THR A 213 0.55 -5.22 -5.30
C THR A 213 1.58 -5.47 -6.41
N PRO A 214 1.39 -6.50 -7.26
CA PRO A 214 2.28 -6.75 -8.40
C PRO A 214 2.08 -5.69 -9.49
N VAL A 215 3.18 -5.05 -9.91
CA VAL A 215 3.21 -4.03 -10.98
C VAL A 215 3.99 -4.57 -12.18
N PRO A 216 3.33 -4.81 -13.34
CA PRO A 216 3.98 -5.29 -14.55
C PRO A 216 5.15 -4.43 -14.99
N VAL A 217 6.11 -5.03 -15.68
CA VAL A 217 7.16 -4.27 -16.36
C VAL A 217 7.07 -4.45 -17.86
N TRP A 218 7.49 -3.43 -18.62
CA TRP A 218 7.61 -3.54 -20.07
C TRP A 218 8.81 -4.40 -20.49
N GLY A 219 9.88 -4.39 -19.68
CA GLY A 219 11.10 -5.15 -19.95
C GLY A 219 10.86 -6.66 -19.90
N LYS A 220 11.52 -7.40 -20.80
CA LYS A 220 11.53 -8.86 -20.79
C LYS A 220 12.21 -9.39 -19.53
N GLU A 221 11.80 -10.57 -19.08
CA GLU A 221 12.49 -11.29 -18.01
C GLU A 221 13.93 -11.67 -18.40
N PRO A 222 14.80 -11.96 -17.42
CA PRO A 222 16.15 -12.46 -17.69
C PRO A 222 16.11 -13.75 -18.53
N ASP A 223 16.98 -13.82 -19.53
CA ASP A 223 17.21 -15.02 -20.34
C ASP A 223 18.49 -15.69 -19.81
N TYR A 224 18.32 -16.81 -19.11
CA TYR A 224 19.41 -17.54 -18.50
C TYR A 224 20.23 -18.38 -19.49
N HIS A 225 19.66 -18.70 -20.66
CA HIS A 225 20.36 -19.45 -21.69
C HIS A 225 21.30 -18.56 -22.50
N GLN A 226 20.89 -17.32 -22.75
CA GLN A 226 21.68 -16.36 -23.52
C GLN A 226 22.55 -15.43 -22.66
N ASP A 227 22.58 -15.63 -21.33
CA ASP A 227 23.22 -14.72 -20.36
C ASP A 227 22.78 -13.26 -20.55
N ARG A 228 21.47 -13.01 -20.62
CA ARG A 228 20.91 -11.66 -20.81
C ARG A 228 20.00 -11.28 -19.65
N ALA A 229 20.40 -10.30 -18.85
CA ALA A 229 19.56 -9.73 -17.81
C ALA A 229 18.35 -8.96 -18.38
N SER A 230 17.36 -8.68 -17.53
CA SER A 230 16.30 -7.73 -17.86
C SER A 230 16.84 -6.29 -17.91
N LEU A 231 16.21 -5.41 -18.70
CA LEU A 231 16.39 -3.96 -18.57
C LEU A 231 15.90 -3.44 -17.21
N GLU A 232 14.99 -4.18 -16.57
CA GLU A 232 14.49 -3.91 -15.22
C GLU A 232 15.28 -4.74 -14.20
N ILE A 233 16.58 -4.45 -14.06
CA ILE A 233 17.53 -5.25 -13.27
C ILE A 233 17.08 -5.49 -11.81
N THR A 234 16.32 -4.56 -11.25
CA THR A 234 15.81 -4.61 -9.87
C THR A 234 14.40 -5.20 -9.75
N ALA A 235 13.74 -5.54 -10.86
CA ALA A 235 12.49 -6.32 -10.81
C ALA A 235 12.80 -7.79 -10.46
N GLY A 236 11.75 -8.59 -10.23
CA GLY A 236 11.90 -9.98 -9.83
C GLY A 236 10.71 -10.85 -10.22
N MET A 237 10.86 -12.16 -10.06
CA MET A 237 9.75 -13.09 -10.24
C MET A 237 8.76 -12.89 -9.09
N TYR A 238 7.55 -12.48 -9.45
CA TYR A 238 6.40 -12.46 -8.58
C TYR A 238 5.66 -13.78 -8.71
N VAL A 239 5.31 -14.39 -7.57
CA VAL A 239 4.64 -15.69 -7.52
C VAL A 239 3.27 -15.49 -6.91
N LYS A 240 2.21 -15.74 -7.70
CA LYS A 240 0.83 -15.61 -7.23
C LYS A 240 0.39 -16.91 -6.55
N GLY A 241 0.09 -16.86 -5.25
CA GLY A 241 -0.65 -17.93 -4.55
C GLY A 241 0.18 -19.05 -3.89
N GLY A 242 1.35 -18.77 -3.34
CA GLY A 242 2.10 -19.77 -2.57
C GLY A 242 3.07 -19.17 -1.56
N THR A 243 3.12 -19.74 -0.36
CA THR A 243 4.23 -19.55 0.60
C THR A 243 5.55 -19.71 -0.14
N GLN A 244 6.43 -18.71 -0.03
CA GLN A 244 7.73 -18.74 -0.68
C GLN A 244 8.51 -19.99 -0.22
N LYS A 245 8.67 -20.97 -1.11
CA LYS A 245 9.74 -21.95 -0.97
C LYS A 245 11.03 -21.27 -1.44
N LYS A 246 12.04 -21.24 -0.57
CA LYS A 246 13.42 -20.86 -0.95
C LYS A 246 13.81 -21.63 -2.20
N SER A 247 14.28 -20.90 -3.22
CA SER A 247 14.81 -21.49 -4.45
C SER A 247 15.96 -22.45 -4.10
N PRO A 248 16.01 -23.67 -4.65
CA PRO A 248 17.18 -24.51 -4.53
C PRO A 248 18.30 -23.88 -5.37
N SER A 249 19.43 -23.61 -4.74
CA SER A 249 20.70 -23.43 -5.42
C SER A 249 21.16 -24.78 -5.98
N GLY A 250 21.28 -24.90 -7.31
CA GLY A 250 21.94 -26.04 -7.98
C GLY A 250 22.26 -25.62 -9.41
N LYS A 251 23.54 -25.37 -9.74
CA LYS A 251 24.57 -26.32 -10.21
C LYS A 251 24.26 -26.89 -11.60
N ALA A 252 25.24 -26.69 -12.48
CA ALA A 252 25.27 -27.10 -13.88
C ALA A 252 25.41 -28.62 -14.05
N ALA A 253 24.78 -29.15 -15.09
CA ALA A 253 25.17 -30.32 -15.89
C ALA A 253 24.32 -30.25 -17.17
N ALA A 254 24.88 -29.89 -18.32
CA ALA A 254 25.56 -30.75 -19.29
C ALA A 254 24.57 -31.65 -20.07
N SER A 255 24.64 -31.52 -21.40
CA SER A 255 23.78 -32.10 -22.42
C SER A 255 23.99 -33.60 -22.61
N THR A 256 23.03 -34.28 -23.24
CA THR A 256 23.25 -35.04 -24.50
C THR A 256 21.92 -35.49 -25.14
N ASN A 257 21.91 -35.37 -26.47
CA ASN A 257 21.02 -35.86 -27.54
C ASN A 257 20.43 -37.27 -27.32
N THR A 258 19.35 -37.73 -27.99
CA THR A 258 19.06 -37.97 -29.43
C THR A 258 17.59 -38.45 -29.49
N GLY A 259 16.68 -38.21 -30.45
CA GLY A 259 16.71 -38.31 -31.91
C GLY A 259 15.35 -38.91 -32.38
N THR A 260 14.81 -38.42 -33.52
CA THR A 260 13.92 -39.10 -34.52
C THR A 260 12.57 -39.72 -34.07
N ARG A 261 11.35 -39.38 -34.57
CA ARG A 261 10.68 -39.29 -35.90
C ARG A 261 9.63 -40.43 -36.08
N ARG A 262 8.36 -40.04 -36.39
CA ARG A 262 7.23 -40.78 -37.07
C ARG A 262 6.71 -42.07 -36.39
N GLY A 263 5.45 -42.49 -36.43
CA GLY A 263 4.19 -42.08 -37.06
C GLY A 263 3.10 -43.17 -36.81
N THR A 264 1.84 -42.84 -37.14
CA THR A 264 0.67 -43.70 -37.47
C THR A 264 -0.12 -44.52 -36.41
N ALA A 265 -1.36 -44.03 -36.16
CA ALA A 265 -2.70 -44.68 -36.22
C ALA A 265 -3.01 -46.06 -35.57
N ASN A 266 -3.93 -46.11 -34.58
CA ASN A 266 -5.34 -46.57 -34.70
C ASN A 266 -6.09 -46.65 -33.34
N LYS A 267 -7.42 -46.42 -33.38
CA LYS A 267 -8.47 -46.46 -32.31
C LYS A 267 -8.62 -47.85 -31.61
N PRO A 268 -9.45 -48.09 -30.54
CA PRO A 268 -10.57 -47.29 -30.00
C PRO A 268 -10.65 -47.17 -28.45
N ALA A 269 -11.68 -46.44 -28.01
CA ALA A 269 -12.03 -46.13 -26.63
C ALA A 269 -12.42 -47.35 -25.77
N THR A 270 -11.87 -47.41 -24.56
CA THR A 270 -12.38 -48.26 -23.47
C THR A 270 -12.84 -47.42 -22.27
N ARG A 271 -13.92 -47.92 -21.70
CA ARG A 271 -14.90 -47.27 -20.84
C ARG A 271 -14.41 -47.19 -19.39
N LYS A 272 -14.70 -46.04 -18.77
CA LYS A 272 -14.41 -45.62 -17.40
C LYS A 272 -14.55 -46.73 -16.34
N THR A 273 -13.50 -46.90 -15.55
CA THR A 273 -13.58 -47.30 -14.13
C THR A 273 -12.93 -46.21 -13.29
N LYS A 274 -13.76 -45.39 -12.63
CA LYS A 274 -13.32 -44.37 -11.66
C LYS A 274 -12.77 -45.11 -10.44
N SER A 275 -11.46 -45.08 -10.25
CA SER A 275 -10.83 -45.35 -8.96
C SER A 275 -10.12 -44.11 -8.44
N ALA A 276 -10.28 -43.96 -7.13
CA ALA A 276 -9.83 -42.96 -6.19
C ALA A 276 -8.66 -42.01 -6.54
N ARG A 277 -8.85 -40.77 -6.04
CA ARG A 277 -7.81 -39.76 -5.74
C ARG A 277 -7.38 -38.91 -6.92
N GLU A 278 -8.31 -38.08 -7.41
CA GLU A 278 -7.96 -36.79 -8.00
C GLU A 278 -7.21 -35.97 -6.95
N LYS A 279 -5.87 -36.09 -6.94
CA LYS A 279 -5.02 -34.99 -6.53
C LYS A 279 -5.46 -33.81 -7.41
N LYS A 280 -6.22 -32.86 -6.85
CA LYS A 280 -6.42 -31.54 -7.47
C LYS A 280 -5.05 -31.08 -7.94
N ALA A 281 -4.81 -31.15 -9.24
CA ALA A 281 -3.58 -30.63 -9.82
C ALA A 281 -3.54 -29.17 -9.41
N LYS A 282 -2.60 -28.81 -8.53
CA LYS A 282 -2.43 -27.45 -8.07
C LYS A 282 -2.22 -26.63 -9.33
N ALA A 283 -3.13 -25.69 -9.61
CA ALA A 283 -3.05 -24.83 -10.79
C ALA A 283 -1.61 -24.33 -10.95
N PRO A 284 -1.03 -24.35 -12.16
CA PRO A 284 0.37 -24.01 -12.35
C PRO A 284 0.64 -22.65 -11.72
N GLU A 285 1.66 -22.62 -10.88
CA GLU A 285 2.10 -21.42 -10.17
C GLU A 285 2.41 -20.34 -11.22
N LYS A 286 1.54 -19.34 -11.37
CA LYS A 286 1.75 -18.24 -12.30
C LYS A 286 2.91 -17.39 -11.78
N ARG A 287 4.04 -17.50 -12.46
CA ARG A 287 5.26 -16.72 -12.22
C ARG A 287 5.32 -15.61 -13.24
N GLU A 288 5.44 -14.38 -12.77
CA GLU A 288 5.43 -13.21 -13.64
C GLU A 288 6.55 -12.27 -13.22
N PHE A 289 7.35 -11.79 -14.17
CA PHE A 289 8.44 -10.87 -13.87
C PHE A 289 7.89 -9.44 -13.71
N ARG A 290 7.99 -8.89 -12.49
CA ARG A 290 7.30 -7.66 -12.07
C ARG A 290 8.07 -6.90 -10.99
N TYR A 291 7.67 -5.65 -10.74
CA TYR A 291 7.92 -5.00 -9.45
C TYR A 291 6.82 -5.36 -8.45
N ALA A 292 7.10 -5.21 -7.17
CA ALA A 292 6.13 -5.26 -6.10
C ALA A 292 5.93 -3.84 -5.55
N MET A 293 4.68 -3.40 -5.42
CA MET A 293 4.32 -2.09 -4.88
C MET A 293 3.58 -2.27 -3.58
N MET A 294 4.26 -1.94 -2.48
CA MET A 294 3.60 -1.82 -1.18
C MET A 294 2.72 -0.58 -1.23
N ALA A 295 1.40 -0.75 -1.21
CA ALA A 295 0.44 0.34 -1.27
C ALA A 295 -0.37 0.39 0.03
N ALA A 296 -0.59 1.60 0.53
CA ALA A 296 -1.34 1.85 1.76
C ALA A 296 -2.65 2.58 1.45
N PHE A 297 -3.76 2.11 2.01
CA PHE A 297 -5.12 2.66 1.80
C PHE A 297 -5.83 2.88 3.14
N PRO A 298 -6.68 3.93 3.25
CA PRO A 298 -7.51 4.14 4.42
C PRO A 298 -8.54 3.02 4.48
N GLY A 299 -8.68 2.42 5.65
CA GLY A 299 -9.73 1.44 5.91
C GLY A 299 -10.59 1.84 7.10
N HIS A 300 -11.57 1.01 7.39
CA HIS A 300 -12.47 1.15 8.52
C HIS A 300 -12.61 -0.20 9.23
N GLY A 301 -12.83 -0.13 10.54
CA GLY A 301 -13.00 -1.29 11.41
C GLY A 301 -14.46 -1.68 11.57
N HIS A 302 -15.37 -0.82 11.09
CA HIS A 302 -16.80 -0.90 11.26
C HIS A 302 -17.51 -0.61 9.93
N GLY A 303 -18.55 -1.39 9.62
CA GLY A 303 -19.19 -1.36 8.31
C GLY A 303 -19.96 -0.06 8.01
N ASP A 304 -20.40 0.65 9.04
CA ASP A 304 -21.12 1.92 8.98
C ASP A 304 -20.30 3.08 8.40
N LEU A 305 -18.97 3.04 8.55
CA LEU A 305 -18.05 4.03 8.00
C LEU A 305 -17.72 3.81 6.52
N ALA A 306 -18.33 2.81 5.87
CA ALA A 306 -18.12 2.55 4.45
C ALA A 306 -18.59 3.72 3.59
N GLY A 307 -17.67 4.33 2.83
CA GLY A 307 -17.97 5.45 1.96
C GLY A 307 -18.01 6.81 2.65
N ALA A 308 -17.73 6.89 3.95
CA ALA A 308 -17.68 8.13 4.73
C ALA A 308 -16.42 8.98 4.46
N TYR A 309 -15.43 8.45 3.75
CA TYR A 309 -14.18 9.13 3.42
C TYR A 309 -13.66 8.72 2.02
N PRO A 310 -12.76 9.51 1.40
CA PRO A 310 -12.19 9.19 0.10
C PRO A 310 -11.35 7.91 0.08
N ALA A 311 -11.63 7.00 -0.86
CA ALA A 311 -10.82 5.82 -1.13
C ALA A 311 -9.55 6.18 -1.95
N VAL A 312 -8.52 6.68 -1.26
CA VAL A 312 -7.26 7.17 -1.84
C VAL A 312 -6.07 6.30 -1.45
N CYS A 313 -4.97 6.35 -2.21
CA CYS A 313 -3.70 5.79 -1.80
C CYS A 313 -2.96 6.78 -0.88
N LEU A 314 -2.59 6.34 0.32
CA LEU A 314 -1.88 7.13 1.34
C LEU A 314 -0.36 6.99 1.26
N GLY A 315 0.15 5.97 0.57
CA GLY A 315 1.58 5.78 0.41
C GLY A 315 1.92 4.61 -0.50
N MET A 316 3.10 4.68 -1.11
CA MET A 316 3.62 3.62 -1.96
C MET A 316 5.12 3.38 -1.74
N ILE A 317 5.55 2.13 -1.86
CA ILE A 317 6.96 1.74 -1.98
C ILE A 317 7.09 0.72 -3.10
N LEU A 318 7.80 1.07 -4.18
CA LEU A 318 8.12 0.13 -5.25
C LEU A 318 9.40 -0.63 -4.89
N HIS A 319 9.35 -1.96 -4.82
CA HIS A 319 10.45 -2.83 -4.42
C HIS A 319 10.53 -4.14 -5.22
N THR A 320 11.60 -4.89 -4.98
CA THR A 320 11.80 -6.19 -5.63
C THR A 320 10.96 -7.24 -4.91
N PRO A 321 10.12 -8.00 -5.63
CA PRO A 321 9.30 -9.06 -5.04
C PRO A 321 10.10 -10.00 -4.14
N GLY A 322 9.54 -10.36 -2.97
CA GLY A 322 10.10 -11.38 -2.07
C GLY A 322 11.33 -10.96 -1.26
N THR A 323 11.69 -9.68 -1.22
CA THR A 323 12.84 -9.21 -0.41
C THR A 323 12.45 -9.00 1.05
N GLU A 324 11.71 -7.93 1.38
CA GLU A 324 11.35 -7.61 2.77
C GLU A 324 10.01 -6.84 2.86
N PRO A 325 8.86 -7.55 2.90
CA PRO A 325 7.54 -6.92 2.88
C PRO A 325 7.21 -6.12 4.15
N GLY A 326 7.65 -6.55 5.34
CA GLY A 326 7.42 -5.84 6.60
C GLY A 326 8.03 -4.43 6.66
N PRO A 327 9.35 -4.28 6.42
CA PRO A 327 9.99 -2.97 6.36
C PRO A 327 9.44 -2.09 5.24
N ALA A 328 9.03 -2.65 4.10
CA ALA A 328 8.38 -1.89 3.04
C ALA A 328 7.01 -1.35 3.48
N ALA A 329 6.21 -2.15 4.19
CA ALA A 329 4.92 -1.73 4.76
C ALA A 329 5.07 -0.55 5.72
N LEU A 330 6.03 -0.63 6.65
CA LEU A 330 6.30 0.46 7.59
C LEU A 330 6.69 1.75 6.87
N ARG A 331 7.55 1.67 5.85
CA ARG A 331 7.94 2.85 5.06
C ARG A 331 6.81 3.43 4.23
N ALA A 332 5.88 2.60 3.75
CA ALA A 332 4.72 3.05 2.99
C ALA A 332 3.71 3.82 3.86
N ILE A 333 3.61 3.50 5.15
CA ILE A 333 2.69 4.21 6.07
C ILE A 333 3.35 5.40 6.77
N GLN A 334 4.69 5.41 6.86
CA GLN A 334 5.43 6.35 7.70
C GLN A 334 5.11 7.83 7.42
N PRO A 335 5.10 8.33 6.17
CA PRO A 335 4.82 9.75 5.94
C PRO A 335 3.37 10.15 6.23
N ALA A 336 2.41 9.22 6.17
CA ALA A 336 1.03 9.47 6.58
C ALA A 336 0.89 9.45 8.11
N PHE A 337 1.60 8.54 8.78
CA PHE A 337 1.68 8.46 10.24
C PHE A 337 2.31 9.72 10.86
N GLU A 338 3.45 10.18 10.34
CA GLU A 338 4.14 11.41 10.80
C GLU A 338 3.28 12.67 10.66
N ARG A 339 2.30 12.66 9.75
CA ARG A 339 1.33 13.76 9.55
C ARG A 339 0.03 13.59 10.36
N GLY A 340 -0.05 12.54 11.20
CA GLY A 340 -1.19 12.28 12.08
C GLY A 340 -2.41 11.64 11.41
N LEU A 341 -2.27 11.12 10.17
CA LEU A 341 -3.38 10.49 9.45
C LEU A 341 -3.65 9.07 9.97
N VAL A 342 -2.60 8.31 10.27
CA VAL A 342 -2.70 6.92 10.72
C VAL A 342 -2.61 6.87 12.24
N LYS A 343 -3.58 6.24 12.92
CA LYS A 343 -3.73 6.34 14.38
C LYS A 343 -3.91 5.01 15.12
N ASP A 344 -4.63 4.04 14.56
CA ASP A 344 -5.06 2.87 15.34
C ASP A 344 -4.83 1.55 14.58
N LEU A 345 -5.82 1.07 13.81
CA LEU A 345 -5.76 -0.26 13.24
C LEU A 345 -4.80 -0.33 12.05
N PHE A 346 -3.98 -1.37 12.03
CA PHE A 346 -3.13 -1.77 10.91
C PHE A 346 -3.53 -3.16 10.41
N CYS A 347 -3.85 -3.28 9.14
CA CYS A 347 -4.16 -4.53 8.47
C CYS A 347 -3.23 -4.79 7.29
N ALA A 348 -2.83 -6.04 7.11
CA ALA A 348 -1.98 -6.46 5.99
C ALA A 348 -2.22 -7.93 5.65
N ASP A 349 -1.96 -8.31 4.40
CA ASP A 349 -2.08 -9.70 3.97
C ASP A 349 -1.03 -10.63 4.64
N ARG A 350 -1.27 -11.94 4.57
CA ARG A 350 -0.40 -12.97 5.17
C ARG A 350 1.05 -12.89 4.67
N GLY A 351 1.29 -12.44 3.43
CA GLY A 351 2.66 -12.23 2.92
C GLY A 351 3.48 -11.22 3.73
N ILE A 352 2.83 -10.22 4.32
CA ILE A 352 3.46 -9.13 5.08
C ILE A 352 3.52 -9.50 6.57
N THR A 353 2.43 -10.00 7.12
CA THR A 353 2.29 -10.29 8.56
C THR A 353 3.12 -11.48 9.04
N GLN A 354 3.73 -12.24 8.11
CA GLN A 354 4.72 -13.27 8.42
C GLN A 354 6.15 -12.74 8.59
N ALA A 355 6.37 -11.43 8.44
CA ALA A 355 7.66 -10.81 8.69
C ALA A 355 8.19 -11.12 10.10
N LYS A 356 9.51 -11.06 10.26
CA LYS A 356 10.16 -11.25 11.56
C LYS A 356 9.68 -10.18 12.56
N PRO A 357 9.62 -10.47 13.88
CA PRO A 357 9.16 -9.52 14.90
C PRO A 357 9.80 -8.12 14.80
N HIS A 358 11.13 -8.04 14.65
CA HIS A 358 11.85 -6.76 14.54
C HIS A 358 11.61 -6.01 13.22
N ASN A 359 11.17 -6.71 12.17
CA ASN A 359 10.96 -6.13 10.84
C ASN A 359 9.57 -5.49 10.67
N LEU A 360 8.62 -5.78 11.57
CA LEU A 360 7.25 -5.28 11.48
C LEU A 360 6.64 -5.08 12.86
N HIS A 361 6.46 -6.17 13.60
CA HIS A 361 5.57 -6.20 14.76
C HIS A 361 6.04 -5.36 15.95
N LEU A 362 7.34 -5.34 16.25
CA LEU A 362 7.90 -4.50 17.30
C LEU A 362 7.82 -3.02 16.94
N GLN A 363 7.93 -2.70 15.65
CA GLN A 363 7.81 -1.33 15.17
C GLN A 363 6.35 -0.85 15.24
N LEU A 364 5.39 -1.69 14.83
CA LEU A 364 3.96 -1.37 15.00
C LEU A 364 3.63 -1.11 16.48
N LEU A 365 4.17 -1.92 17.39
CA LEU A 365 4.01 -1.71 18.83
C LEU A 365 4.60 -0.37 19.29
N LYS A 366 5.81 -0.03 18.83
CA LYS A 366 6.46 1.27 19.13
C LYS A 366 5.66 2.46 18.59
N LEU A 367 5.01 2.29 17.44
CA LEU A 367 4.14 3.31 16.83
C LEU A 367 2.74 3.38 17.47
N GLY A 368 2.42 2.49 18.42
CA GLY A 368 1.09 2.43 19.04
C GLY A 368 -0.01 1.85 18.14
N LEU A 369 0.34 1.26 16.99
CA LEU A 369 -0.63 0.73 16.02
C LEU A 369 -1.07 -0.69 16.39
N ASN A 370 -2.39 -0.91 16.37
CA ASN A 370 -3.01 -2.18 16.70
C ASN A 370 -3.20 -3.05 15.46
N ALA A 371 -2.59 -4.24 15.44
CA ALA A 371 -2.68 -5.12 14.28
C ALA A 371 -3.99 -5.92 14.25
N VAL A 372 -4.64 -5.96 13.09
CA VAL A 372 -5.70 -6.92 12.74
C VAL A 372 -5.18 -7.75 11.57
N LYS A 373 -4.91 -9.03 11.81
CA LYS A 373 -4.24 -9.90 10.82
C LYS A 373 -4.80 -11.31 10.78
N HIS A 374 -4.60 -11.99 9.65
CA HIS A 374 -4.84 -13.42 9.53
C HIS A 374 -3.54 -14.21 9.76
N TYR A 375 -3.65 -15.40 10.37
CA TYR A 375 -2.50 -16.31 10.55
C TYR A 375 -2.39 -17.34 9.45
N ASN A 376 -1.28 -18.07 9.46
CA ASN A 376 -1.20 -19.27 8.66
C ASN A 376 -2.11 -20.36 9.21
N ASP A 377 -2.57 -21.24 8.34
CA ASP A 377 -3.51 -22.31 8.67
C ASP A 377 -2.97 -23.21 9.81
N ASP A 378 -1.65 -23.40 9.87
CA ASP A 378 -0.95 -24.14 10.94
C ASP A 378 -0.76 -23.34 12.25
N LYS A 379 -1.16 -22.08 12.27
CA LYS A 379 -0.98 -21.12 13.39
C LYS A 379 -2.27 -20.42 13.80
N VAL A 380 -3.44 -20.87 13.35
CA VAL A 380 -4.73 -20.27 13.79
C VAL A 380 -5.10 -20.62 15.23
N ASP A 381 -4.72 -21.81 15.68
CA ASP A 381 -5.02 -22.29 17.03
C ASP A 381 -3.92 -21.88 18.01
N ARG A 382 -2.96 -22.76 18.33
CA ARG A 382 -1.89 -22.49 19.32
C ARG A 382 -0.66 -21.87 18.65
N GLN A 383 -0.31 -20.65 19.05
CA GLN A 383 0.90 -19.95 18.57
C GLN A 383 2.11 -20.12 19.49
N GLY A 384 1.89 -20.39 20.79
CA GLY A 384 2.96 -20.55 21.76
C GLY A 384 2.47 -20.67 23.20
N GLU A 385 3.38 -20.47 24.15
CA GLU A 385 3.09 -20.44 25.58
C GLU A 385 4.05 -19.50 26.31
N PHE A 386 3.62 -18.98 27.46
CA PHE A 386 4.48 -18.16 28.31
C PHE A 386 4.10 -18.33 29.78
N ARG A 387 5.02 -18.84 30.60
CA ARG A 387 4.85 -19.03 32.07
C ARG A 387 3.53 -19.71 32.45
N GLY A 388 3.11 -20.70 31.66
CA GLY A 388 1.88 -21.46 31.85
C GLY A 388 0.64 -20.90 31.17
N MET A 389 0.70 -19.73 30.54
CA MET A 389 -0.39 -19.20 29.72
C MET A 389 -0.27 -19.75 28.30
N GLN A 390 -1.38 -20.22 27.73
CA GLN A 390 -1.42 -20.68 26.34
C GLN A 390 -1.75 -19.50 25.44
N LEU A 391 -0.99 -19.32 24.36
CA LEU A 391 -1.27 -18.32 23.35
C LEU A 391 -2.09 -18.96 22.23
N VAL A 392 -3.37 -18.57 22.13
CA VAL A 392 -4.32 -19.09 21.14
C VAL A 392 -4.99 -17.92 20.44
N GLY A 393 -5.22 -17.98 19.13
CA GLY A 393 -5.88 -16.90 18.37
C GLY A 393 -5.28 -15.48 18.56
N GLY A 394 -4.02 -15.36 18.98
CA GLY A 394 -3.36 -14.08 19.27
C GLY A 394 -3.56 -13.51 20.68
N GLU A 395 -4.10 -14.30 21.61
CA GLU A 395 -4.42 -13.87 22.98
C GLU A 395 -4.06 -14.95 24.03
N PHE A 396 -3.79 -14.54 25.27
CA PHE A 396 -3.38 -15.47 26.33
C PHE A 396 -4.56 -16.03 27.13
N TYR A 397 -4.61 -17.36 27.22
CA TYR A 397 -5.60 -18.14 27.96
C TYR A 397 -4.97 -18.94 29.11
N CYS A 398 -5.82 -19.40 30.02
CA CYS A 398 -5.39 -20.26 31.12
C CYS A 398 -4.78 -21.59 30.62
N PRO A 399 -3.90 -22.25 31.41
CA PRO A 399 -3.24 -23.49 31.03
C PRO A 399 -4.19 -24.66 30.76
N LEU A 400 -5.40 -24.60 31.31
CA LEU A 400 -6.40 -25.65 31.25
C LEU A 400 -7.56 -25.30 30.30
N LEU A 401 -7.28 -24.49 29.26
CA LEU A 401 -8.24 -24.22 28.19
C LEU A 401 -8.65 -25.56 27.54
N PRO A 402 -9.95 -25.90 27.52
CA PRO A 402 -10.43 -27.14 26.89
C PRO A 402 -9.98 -27.29 25.43
N THR A 403 -9.59 -28.51 25.04
CA THR A 403 -9.10 -28.81 23.68
C THR A 403 -10.05 -28.35 22.57
N PRO A 404 -11.40 -28.52 22.65
CA PRO A 404 -12.30 -28.01 21.62
C PRO A 404 -12.21 -26.49 21.45
N LEU A 405 -11.97 -25.75 22.53
CA LEU A 405 -11.75 -24.31 22.46
C LEU A 405 -10.37 -23.99 21.88
N VAL A 406 -9.33 -24.79 22.13
CA VAL A 406 -8.02 -24.60 21.50
C VAL A 406 -8.10 -24.77 19.98
N THR A 407 -8.73 -25.85 19.50
CA THR A 407 -8.73 -26.24 18.08
C THR A 407 -9.85 -25.61 17.23
N ALA A 408 -10.67 -24.74 17.84
CA ALA A 408 -11.84 -24.16 17.17
C ALA A 408 -11.50 -23.33 15.91
N GLY A 409 -10.28 -22.78 15.80
CA GLY A 409 -9.86 -22.05 14.60
C GLY A 409 -9.62 -22.97 13.40
N ALA A 410 -8.99 -24.13 13.62
CA ALA A 410 -8.90 -25.15 12.58
C ALA A 410 -10.28 -25.72 12.20
N THR A 411 -11.17 -25.93 13.17
CA THR A 411 -12.56 -26.33 12.91
C THR A 411 -13.27 -25.30 12.03
N TYR A 412 -13.09 -24.00 12.32
CA TYR A 412 -13.66 -22.91 11.51
C TYR A 412 -13.16 -22.93 10.06
N ILE A 413 -11.85 -23.04 9.83
CA ILE A 413 -11.28 -23.11 8.47
C ILE A 413 -11.75 -24.35 7.70
N ASN A 414 -11.86 -25.50 8.38
CA ASN A 414 -12.22 -26.76 7.75
C ASN A 414 -13.74 -26.98 7.64
N SER A 415 -14.55 -26.03 8.13
CA SER A 415 -16.02 -26.08 8.08
C SER A 415 -16.51 -26.22 6.64
N ARG A 416 -17.42 -27.18 6.40
CA ARG A 416 -18.03 -27.41 5.09
C ARG A 416 -19.46 -26.91 5.01
N THR A 417 -20.14 -26.88 6.15
CA THR A 417 -21.50 -26.36 6.27
C THR A 417 -21.52 -25.08 7.10
N ASP A 418 -22.62 -24.34 7.03
CA ASP A 418 -22.79 -23.12 7.82
C ASP A 418 -23.02 -23.45 9.31
N GLU A 419 -23.60 -24.61 9.62
CA GLU A 419 -23.78 -25.09 11.00
C GLU A 419 -22.42 -25.39 11.66
N ASP A 420 -21.52 -26.09 10.96
CA ASP A 420 -20.14 -26.35 11.43
C ASP A 420 -19.42 -25.03 11.73
N ARG A 421 -19.59 -24.05 10.84
CA ARG A 421 -18.98 -22.73 10.98
C ARG A 421 -19.56 -21.99 12.18
N ALA A 422 -20.88 -21.99 12.35
CA ALA A 422 -21.56 -21.37 13.49
C ALA A 422 -21.14 -22.03 14.81
N HIS A 423 -21.05 -23.36 14.84
CA HIS A 423 -20.56 -24.10 16.01
C HIS A 423 -19.11 -23.70 16.37
N ALA A 424 -18.22 -23.65 15.38
CA ALA A 424 -16.84 -23.22 15.60
C ALA A 424 -16.76 -21.77 16.12
N LEU A 425 -17.58 -20.85 15.60
CA LEU A 425 -17.67 -19.48 16.09
C LEU A 425 -18.16 -19.39 17.52
N ASN A 426 -19.15 -20.20 17.91
CA ASN A 426 -19.62 -20.27 19.29
C ASN A 426 -18.50 -20.74 20.23
N LEU A 427 -17.72 -21.74 19.84
CA LEU A 427 -16.52 -22.18 20.59
C LEU A 427 -15.49 -21.04 20.70
N ILE A 428 -15.19 -20.33 19.60
CA ILE A 428 -14.25 -19.21 19.60
C ILE A 428 -14.71 -18.10 20.55
N GLN A 429 -15.99 -17.74 20.55
CA GLN A 429 -16.56 -16.74 21.46
C GLN A 429 -16.49 -17.19 22.93
N SER A 430 -16.69 -18.48 23.18
CA SER A 430 -16.63 -19.07 24.52
C SER A 430 -15.21 -19.06 25.12
N ARG A 431 -14.17 -18.82 24.31
CA ARG A 431 -12.80 -18.63 24.82
C ARG A 431 -12.68 -17.45 25.78
N LYS A 432 -13.53 -16.42 25.66
CA LYS A 432 -13.47 -15.19 26.47
C LYS A 432 -13.47 -15.47 27.97
N ASP A 433 -14.19 -16.50 28.41
CA ASP A 433 -14.30 -16.84 29.84
C ASP A 433 -12.96 -17.35 30.39
N TYR A 434 -12.17 -18.01 29.55
CA TYR A 434 -10.85 -18.58 29.90
C TYR A 434 -9.69 -17.62 29.66
N GLN A 435 -9.95 -16.40 29.16
CA GLN A 435 -8.93 -15.42 28.82
C GLN A 435 -8.27 -14.87 30.09
N THR A 436 -6.94 -14.77 30.07
CA THR A 436 -6.21 -14.12 31.17
C THR A 436 -6.56 -12.64 31.24
N LYS A 437 -6.77 -12.15 32.45
CA LYS A 437 -7.22 -10.76 32.67
C LYS A 437 -6.02 -9.83 32.74
N ILE A 438 -6.08 -8.74 32.00
CA ILE A 438 -5.06 -7.69 32.02
C ILE A 438 -5.38 -6.75 33.18
N LYS A 439 -4.42 -6.58 34.09
CA LYS A 439 -4.51 -5.64 35.21
C LYS A 439 -3.96 -4.27 34.83
N GLU A 440 -2.90 -4.25 34.04
CA GLU A 440 -2.13 -3.04 33.74
C GLU A 440 -1.38 -3.21 32.41
N TYR A 441 -1.27 -2.12 31.67
CA TYR A 441 -0.44 -2.02 30.47
C TYR A 441 0.82 -1.21 30.80
N GLY A 442 1.98 -1.79 30.51
CA GLY A 442 3.27 -1.11 30.62
C GLY A 442 3.60 -0.28 29.38
N PRO A 443 4.53 0.68 29.51
CA PRO A 443 4.87 1.64 28.45
C PRO A 443 5.51 0.97 27.21
N ALA A 444 6.24 -0.13 27.38
CA ALA A 444 6.82 -0.89 26.28
C ALA A 444 5.83 -1.87 25.60
N GLY A 445 4.54 -1.76 25.94
CA GLY A 445 3.52 -2.71 25.52
C GLY A 445 3.48 -3.99 26.36
N ASP A 446 4.17 -3.99 27.50
CA ASP A 446 4.13 -5.05 28.50
C ASP A 446 2.71 -5.17 29.08
N GLN A 447 2.35 -6.38 29.50
CA GLN A 447 1.01 -6.65 30.00
C GLN A 447 1.09 -7.42 31.31
N ARG A 448 0.60 -6.82 32.39
CA ARG A 448 0.48 -7.51 33.68
C ARG A 448 -0.83 -8.29 33.69
N ARG A 449 -0.74 -9.62 33.61
CA ARG A 449 -1.88 -10.53 33.49
C ARG A 449 -2.08 -11.37 34.74
N HIS A 450 -3.32 -11.80 35.00
CA HIS A 450 -3.64 -12.72 36.09
C HIS A 450 -4.64 -13.79 35.65
N CYS A 451 -4.72 -14.85 36.46
CA CYS A 451 -5.59 -15.99 36.22
C CYS A 451 -7.07 -15.57 36.19
N PRO A 452 -7.89 -16.05 35.22
CA PRO A 452 -9.32 -15.72 35.15
C PRO A 452 -10.13 -16.24 36.36
N ALA A 453 -9.64 -17.26 37.06
CA ALA A 453 -10.27 -17.81 38.27
C ALA A 453 -9.96 -17.01 39.56
N LEU A 454 -9.08 -16.01 39.48
CA LEU A 454 -8.61 -15.25 40.63
C LEU A 454 -9.48 -14.00 40.88
N GLY A 455 -9.90 -13.79 42.13
CA GLY A 455 -10.59 -12.59 42.59
C GLY A 455 -12.12 -12.64 42.49
N SER A 456 -12.77 -11.57 42.95
CA SER A 456 -14.23 -11.41 43.05
C SER A 456 -14.96 -11.45 41.70
N HIS A 457 -14.27 -11.10 40.60
CA HIS A 457 -14.86 -11.07 39.26
C HIS A 457 -14.54 -12.32 38.43
N ALA A 458 -14.22 -13.46 39.05
CA ALA A 458 -13.78 -14.66 38.33
C ALA A 458 -14.74 -15.08 37.20
N THR A 459 -14.17 -15.46 36.06
CA THR A 459 -14.94 -15.87 34.86
C THR A 459 -15.01 -17.38 34.70
N VAL A 460 -14.19 -18.13 35.44
CA VAL A 460 -14.18 -19.60 35.46
C VAL A 460 -13.94 -20.11 36.88
N THR A 461 -14.55 -21.24 37.20
CA THR A 461 -14.29 -21.98 38.44
C THR A 461 -13.19 -22.99 38.18
N CYS A 462 -12.07 -22.91 38.90
CA CYS A 462 -10.91 -23.79 38.67
C CYS A 462 -10.54 -24.56 39.93
N TYR A 463 -10.35 -25.87 39.82
CA TYR A 463 -9.94 -26.71 40.95
C TYR A 463 -8.57 -26.31 41.55
N ARG A 464 -7.68 -25.68 40.76
CA ARG A 464 -6.37 -25.17 41.23
C ARG A 464 -6.49 -23.89 42.07
N ARG A 465 -7.63 -23.20 42.01
CA ARG A 465 -7.93 -21.95 42.70
C ARG A 465 -9.35 -22.07 43.29
N PRO A 466 -9.54 -22.91 44.31
CA PRO A 466 -10.84 -23.02 44.96
C PRO A 466 -11.20 -21.65 45.53
N GLN A 467 -12.30 -21.06 45.07
CA GLN A 467 -12.86 -19.91 45.74
C GLN A 467 -13.50 -20.40 47.04
N PRO A 468 -13.41 -19.64 48.15
CA PRO A 468 -14.25 -19.93 49.30
C PRO A 468 -15.70 -19.90 48.81
N ARG A 469 -16.42 -21.03 48.96
CA ARG A 469 -17.86 -21.05 48.69
C ARG A 469 -18.46 -20.00 49.63
N PRO A 470 -19.08 -18.92 49.15
CA PRO A 470 -19.97 -18.20 50.03
C PRO A 470 -21.10 -19.18 50.34
N SER A 471 -21.21 -19.62 51.58
CA SER A 471 -22.44 -20.21 52.11
C SER A 471 -23.46 -19.08 52.20
N THR A 472 -23.92 -18.58 51.07
CA THR A 472 -24.99 -17.59 51.01
C THR A 472 -26.22 -18.31 50.51
N VAL A 473 -27.23 -18.34 51.39
CA VAL A 473 -28.64 -18.48 51.03
C VAL A 473 -28.86 -17.67 49.75
N VAL A 474 -29.30 -18.34 48.70
CA VAL A 474 -29.63 -17.68 47.43
C VAL A 474 -30.93 -16.94 47.65
N ASP A 475 -30.87 -15.62 47.75
CA ASP A 475 -32.05 -14.77 47.64
C ASP A 475 -32.54 -14.82 46.18
N LEU A 476 -33.69 -15.48 45.97
CA LEU A 476 -34.28 -15.71 44.66
C LEU A 476 -34.84 -14.42 44.03
N ASP A 477 -35.01 -13.36 44.83
CA ASP A 477 -35.60 -12.08 44.40
C ASP A 477 -34.53 -11.02 44.06
N ALA A 478 -33.25 -11.31 44.27
CA ALA A 478 -32.16 -10.39 43.99
C ALA A 478 -31.79 -10.35 42.47
N PRO A 479 -31.66 -9.16 41.86
CA PRO A 479 -31.33 -9.02 40.45
C PRO A 479 -29.89 -9.52 40.13
N THR A 480 -29.81 -10.74 39.61
CA THR A 480 -28.76 -11.30 38.74
C THR A 480 -27.30 -11.09 39.15
N VAL A 481 -26.93 -11.43 40.39
CA VAL A 481 -25.53 -11.77 40.69
C VAL A 481 -25.27 -13.17 40.10
N ARG A 482 -24.33 -13.30 39.15
CA ARG A 482 -23.92 -14.62 38.65
C ARG A 482 -23.37 -15.44 39.81
N THR A 483 -24.13 -16.42 40.26
CA THR A 483 -23.68 -17.35 41.30
C THR A 483 -22.50 -18.18 40.75
N PRO A 484 -21.55 -18.63 41.61
CA PRO A 484 -20.42 -19.46 41.17
C PRO A 484 -20.83 -20.74 40.42
N ALA A 485 -22.07 -21.21 40.63
CA ALA A 485 -22.66 -22.35 39.93
C ALA A 485 -22.93 -22.08 38.43
N ALA A 486 -22.97 -20.82 38.00
CA ALA A 486 -23.20 -20.43 36.60
C ALA A 486 -21.91 -20.23 35.78
N LEU A 487 -20.73 -20.32 36.40
CA LEU A 487 -19.45 -20.16 35.70
C LEU A 487 -18.99 -21.46 35.05
N PRO A 488 -18.33 -21.40 33.87
CA PRO A 488 -17.68 -22.56 33.29
C PRO A 488 -16.67 -23.16 34.28
N THR A 489 -16.83 -24.44 34.57
CA THR A 489 -15.99 -25.16 35.53
C THR A 489 -14.88 -25.90 34.80
N ILE A 490 -13.63 -25.68 35.24
CA ILE A 490 -12.46 -26.42 34.81
C ILE A 490 -12.30 -27.63 35.75
N PRO A 491 -12.67 -28.85 35.31
CA PRO A 491 -12.58 -30.04 36.14
C PRO A 491 -11.12 -30.43 36.38
N ARG A 492 -10.90 -31.20 37.44
CA ARG A 492 -9.58 -31.81 37.70
C ARG A 492 -9.26 -32.81 36.58
N PRO A 493 -8.14 -32.66 35.86
CA PRO A 493 -7.76 -33.61 34.82
C PRO A 493 -7.39 -34.97 35.45
N LYS A 494 -7.59 -36.06 34.70
CA LYS A 494 -7.24 -37.43 35.15
C LYS A 494 -5.75 -37.58 35.51
N ARG A 495 -4.88 -36.86 34.80
CA ARG A 495 -3.46 -36.73 35.10
C ARG A 495 -3.16 -35.26 35.32
N ASP A 496 -2.79 -34.91 36.54
CA ASP A 496 -2.39 -33.54 36.88
C ASP A 496 -0.88 -33.45 37.07
N THR A 497 -0.33 -32.28 36.78
CA THR A 497 1.07 -31.95 37.05
C THR A 497 1.27 -31.63 38.53
N PRO A 498 2.29 -32.20 39.20
CA PRO A 498 2.55 -31.96 40.63
C PRO A 498 2.99 -30.51 40.91
N VAL A 499 3.63 -29.85 39.93
CA VAL A 499 4.02 -28.44 40.04
C VAL A 499 3.12 -27.61 39.13
N TYR A 500 2.34 -26.70 39.74
CA TYR A 500 1.47 -25.82 38.97
C TYR A 500 2.26 -24.72 38.25
N PRO A 501 1.84 -24.31 37.04
CA PRO A 501 2.48 -23.21 36.34
C PRO A 501 2.39 -21.89 37.11
N ASP A 502 3.29 -20.97 36.81
CA ASP A 502 3.40 -19.69 37.53
C ASP A 502 2.08 -18.92 37.58
N ILE A 503 1.31 -18.90 36.48
CA ILE A 503 0.04 -18.16 36.41
C ILE A 503 -1.01 -18.75 37.38
N CYS A 504 -0.88 -20.04 37.71
CA CYS A 504 -1.74 -20.71 38.67
C CYS A 504 -1.31 -20.47 40.11
N ARG A 505 -0.05 -20.07 40.38
CA ARG A 505 0.50 -19.86 41.74
C ARG A 505 0.54 -18.37 42.13
N GLY A 506 1.03 -17.52 41.24
CA GLY A 506 1.19 -16.08 41.49
C GLY A 506 -0.10 -15.27 41.40
N LYS A 507 -0.10 -14.06 41.99
CA LYS A 507 -1.20 -13.08 41.86
C LYS A 507 -1.25 -12.44 40.47
N SER A 508 -0.10 -12.25 39.84
CA SER A 508 0.02 -11.65 38.50
C SER A 508 1.35 -12.01 37.86
N ILE A 509 1.40 -12.05 36.54
CA ILE A 509 2.60 -12.24 35.73
C ILE A 509 2.72 -11.08 34.74
N THR A 510 3.90 -10.48 34.66
CA THR A 510 4.22 -9.51 33.62
C THR A 510 4.67 -10.25 32.37
N VAL A 511 3.98 -10.03 31.27
CA VAL A 511 4.35 -10.52 29.94
C VAL A 511 5.03 -9.38 29.18
N PRO A 512 6.31 -9.52 28.80
CA PRO A 512 6.97 -8.52 27.98
C PRO A 512 6.27 -8.34 26.63
N GLY A 513 6.14 -7.11 26.15
CA GLY A 513 5.50 -6.79 24.87
C GLY A 513 6.13 -7.52 23.68
N THR A 514 7.43 -7.82 23.77
CA THR A 514 8.21 -8.57 22.77
C THR A 514 7.73 -10.01 22.58
N VAL A 515 7.21 -10.66 23.62
CA VAL A 515 6.71 -12.04 23.58
C VAL A 515 5.46 -12.12 22.72
N LEU A 516 4.54 -11.17 22.89
CA LEU A 516 3.26 -11.15 22.17
C LEU A 516 3.38 -10.47 20.80
N ALA A 517 4.38 -9.61 20.57
CA ALA A 517 4.46 -8.73 19.40
C ALA A 517 4.06 -9.40 18.07
N LYS A 518 4.66 -10.57 17.75
CA LYS A 518 4.36 -11.29 16.51
C LYS A 518 2.88 -11.68 16.38
N TRP A 519 2.28 -12.15 17.45
CA TRP A 519 0.94 -12.72 17.50
C TRP A 519 -0.11 -11.76 18.06
N ARG A 520 0.29 -10.54 18.43
CA ARG A 520 -0.61 -9.54 18.99
C ARG A 520 -1.74 -9.22 18.01
N GLN A 521 -2.96 -9.21 18.52
CA GLN A 521 -4.16 -8.76 17.85
C GLN A 521 -4.86 -7.69 18.66
N LYS A 522 -5.59 -6.80 18.00
CA LYS A 522 -6.61 -5.99 18.67
C LYS A 522 -7.79 -6.86 19.13
N TYR A 523 -8.26 -7.73 18.22
CA TYR A 523 -9.40 -8.61 18.41
C TYR A 523 -8.95 -10.06 18.21
N PRO A 524 -9.27 -10.99 19.13
CA PRO A 524 -8.88 -12.39 18.97
C PRO A 524 -9.38 -12.96 17.64
N LEU A 525 -8.56 -13.80 17.00
CA LEU A 525 -8.82 -14.33 15.66
C LEU A 525 -10.22 -14.96 15.56
N PHE A 526 -10.93 -14.67 14.46
CA PHE A 526 -12.27 -15.15 14.12
C PHE A 526 -13.42 -14.69 15.01
N THR A 527 -13.18 -13.88 16.04
CA THR A 527 -14.26 -13.22 16.78
C THR A 527 -15.08 -12.31 15.86
N PRO A 528 -16.37 -12.02 16.16
CA PRO A 528 -17.19 -11.12 15.34
C PRO A 528 -16.53 -9.76 15.08
N LEU A 529 -15.96 -9.14 16.11
CA LEU A 529 -15.21 -7.88 15.98
C LEU A 529 -13.98 -8.01 15.08
N TRP A 530 -13.26 -9.14 15.15
CA TRP A 530 -12.17 -9.41 14.23
C TRP A 530 -12.66 -9.55 12.79
N GLN A 531 -13.78 -10.25 12.56
CA GLN A 531 -14.33 -10.45 11.21
C GLN A 531 -14.78 -9.14 10.58
N GLU A 532 -15.47 -8.30 11.35
CA GLU A 532 -15.89 -6.97 10.93
C GLU A 532 -14.67 -6.12 10.53
N ALA A 533 -13.71 -5.96 11.45
CA ALA A 533 -12.53 -5.14 11.19
C ALA A 533 -11.67 -5.69 10.05
N TRP A 534 -11.44 -7.01 10.00
CA TRP A 534 -10.65 -7.64 8.95
C TRP A 534 -11.32 -7.51 7.58
N SER A 535 -12.63 -7.75 7.49
CA SER A 535 -13.37 -7.65 6.21
C SER A 535 -13.44 -6.22 5.71
N GLY A 536 -13.71 -5.24 6.58
CA GLY A 536 -13.72 -3.81 6.24
C GLY A 536 -12.38 -3.32 5.72
N LEU A 537 -11.29 -3.56 6.48
CA LEU A 537 -9.93 -3.17 6.10
C LEU A 537 -9.47 -3.84 4.80
N ARG A 538 -9.76 -5.14 4.64
CA ARG A 538 -9.34 -5.90 3.44
C ARG A 538 -10.13 -5.49 2.20
N SER A 539 -11.44 -5.29 2.32
CA SER A 539 -12.29 -4.85 1.21
C SER A 539 -11.84 -3.50 0.65
N GLN A 540 -11.49 -2.54 1.52
CA GLN A 540 -10.96 -1.25 1.09
C GLN A 540 -9.63 -1.36 0.36
N ASN A 541 -8.75 -2.23 0.84
CA ASN A 541 -7.46 -2.49 0.21
C ASN A 541 -7.61 -3.15 -1.17
N GLU A 542 -8.47 -4.18 -1.28
CA GLU A 542 -8.79 -4.85 -2.55
C GLU A 542 -9.48 -3.90 -3.54
N GLY A 543 -10.40 -3.06 -3.05
CA GLY A 543 -11.06 -2.01 -3.82
C GLY A 543 -10.09 -0.93 -4.30
N GLY A 544 -9.21 -0.43 -3.43
CA GLY A 544 -8.18 0.57 -3.72
C GLY A 544 -7.20 0.09 -4.78
N ASN A 545 -6.64 -1.11 -4.60
CA ASN A 545 -5.78 -1.74 -5.61
C ASN A 545 -6.54 -2.06 -6.90
N GLY A 546 -7.80 -2.47 -6.80
CA GLY A 546 -8.69 -2.67 -7.94
C GLY A 546 -8.86 -1.39 -8.76
N ASN A 547 -9.06 -0.25 -8.10
CA ASN A 547 -9.21 1.05 -8.76
C ASN A 547 -7.92 1.47 -9.49
N LEU A 548 -6.75 1.27 -8.87
CA LEU A 548 -5.46 1.55 -9.52
C LEU A 548 -5.20 0.64 -10.73
N LYS A 549 -5.75 -0.58 -10.77
CA LYS A 549 -5.55 -1.52 -11.87
C LYS A 549 -6.57 -1.37 -13.00
N LYS A 550 -7.84 -1.10 -12.69
CA LYS A 550 -8.97 -1.14 -13.63
C LYS A 550 -9.19 0.15 -14.43
N SER A 551 -8.70 1.28 -13.96
CA SER A 551 -8.87 2.56 -14.65
C SER A 551 -8.19 2.52 -16.02
N ALA A 552 -8.95 2.61 -17.12
CA ALA A 552 -8.39 2.68 -18.49
C ALA A 552 -7.37 3.83 -18.66
N LEU A 553 -7.46 4.86 -17.80
CA LEU A 553 -6.64 6.06 -17.85
C LEU A 553 -5.53 6.11 -16.77
N ASP A 554 -5.65 5.35 -15.67
CA ASP A 554 -4.70 5.32 -14.53
C ASP A 554 -4.16 3.91 -14.24
N SER A 555 -4.21 3.00 -15.21
CA SER A 555 -3.87 1.59 -14.96
C SER A 555 -2.38 1.44 -14.67
N ILE A 556 -2.05 1.14 -13.41
CA ILE A 556 -0.70 0.69 -13.05
C ILE A 556 -0.37 -0.69 -13.65
N ASP A 557 -1.40 -1.46 -14.07
CA ASP A 557 -1.24 -2.79 -14.68
C ASP A 557 -0.93 -2.73 -16.18
N ASN A 558 -1.08 -1.56 -16.83
CA ASN A 558 -0.65 -1.39 -18.23
C ASN A 558 0.76 -0.77 -18.31
N PRO A 559 1.81 -1.56 -18.58
CA PRO A 559 3.17 -1.03 -18.71
C PRO A 559 3.38 -0.09 -19.90
N GLN A 560 2.51 -0.12 -20.91
CA GLN A 560 2.59 0.80 -22.07
C GLN A 560 2.33 2.25 -21.68
N LEU A 561 1.64 2.48 -20.55
CA LEU A 561 1.40 3.83 -20.05
C LEU A 561 2.64 4.44 -19.36
N ARG A 562 3.72 3.66 -19.20
CA ARG A 562 4.92 4.03 -18.43
C ARG A 562 6.17 3.32 -18.98
N LEU A 563 6.46 3.57 -20.25
CA LEU A 563 7.53 2.95 -21.03
C LEU A 563 8.96 3.15 -20.48
N PRO A 564 9.35 4.29 -19.87
CA PRO A 564 10.71 4.48 -19.39
C PRO A 564 11.18 3.39 -18.41
N HIS A 565 12.33 2.78 -18.71
CA HIS A 565 12.87 1.65 -17.95
C HIS A 565 13.58 2.04 -16.65
N GLY A 566 13.57 1.11 -15.69
CA GLY A 566 14.32 1.18 -14.44
C GLY A 566 13.48 1.62 -13.25
N ARG A 567 13.83 1.14 -12.04
CA ARG A 567 13.07 1.38 -10.81
C ARG A 567 12.87 2.86 -10.49
N VAL A 568 13.84 3.73 -10.75
CA VAL A 568 13.66 5.20 -10.56
C VAL A 568 12.50 5.72 -11.40
N ALA A 569 12.54 5.44 -12.70
CA ALA A 569 11.50 5.86 -13.64
C ALA A 569 10.15 5.26 -13.25
N GLN A 570 10.11 3.95 -13.00
CA GLN A 570 8.88 3.27 -12.60
C GLN A 570 8.30 3.81 -11.28
N THR A 571 9.13 4.13 -10.29
CA THR A 571 8.65 4.75 -9.03
C THR A 571 8.01 6.11 -9.29
N LEU A 572 8.68 7.00 -10.03
CA LEU A 572 8.15 8.34 -10.32
C LEU A 572 6.87 8.28 -11.18
N LEU A 573 6.84 7.42 -12.20
CA LEU A 573 5.69 7.31 -13.09
C LEU A 573 4.47 6.69 -12.38
N ASN A 574 4.66 5.67 -11.54
CA ASN A 574 3.55 5.16 -10.72
C ASN A 574 3.08 6.21 -9.71
N ALA A 575 3.97 7.02 -9.13
CA ALA A 575 3.56 8.13 -8.25
C ALA A 575 2.74 9.20 -8.98
N VAL A 576 3.09 9.52 -10.24
CA VAL A 576 2.30 10.42 -11.10
C VAL A 576 0.90 9.83 -11.38
N ILE A 577 0.82 8.55 -11.73
CA ILE A 577 -0.46 7.86 -11.96
C ILE A 577 -1.32 7.89 -10.69
N ILE A 578 -0.75 7.55 -9.53
CA ILE A 578 -1.46 7.51 -8.25
C ILE A 578 -1.87 8.92 -7.80
N PHE A 579 -1.06 9.95 -8.05
CA PHE A 579 -1.43 11.35 -7.79
C PHE A 579 -2.75 11.71 -8.50
N VAL A 580 -2.86 11.38 -9.78
CA VAL A 580 -4.05 11.65 -10.58
C VAL A 580 -5.22 10.76 -10.15
N ALA A 581 -4.96 9.48 -9.85
CA ALA A 581 -5.96 8.56 -9.32
C ALA A 581 -6.54 9.08 -8.00
N ASN A 582 -5.71 9.61 -7.09
CA ASN A 582 -6.16 10.24 -5.85
C ASN A 582 -7.04 11.46 -6.12
N LEU A 583 -6.65 12.35 -7.05
CA LEU A 583 -7.50 13.48 -7.44
C LEU A 583 -8.87 13.04 -7.97
N ARG A 584 -8.92 11.98 -8.78
CA ARG A 584 -10.16 11.42 -9.33
C ARG A 584 -11.00 10.76 -8.23
N ALA A 585 -10.38 10.01 -7.32
CA ALA A 585 -11.06 9.39 -6.19
C ALA A 585 -11.69 10.42 -5.25
N ILE A 586 -10.96 11.50 -4.93
CA ILE A 586 -11.47 12.61 -4.11
C ILE A 586 -12.65 13.30 -4.80
N ARG A 587 -12.55 13.59 -6.10
CA ARG A 587 -13.66 14.22 -6.84
C ARG A 587 -14.89 13.33 -6.93
N ARG A 588 -14.69 12.02 -7.12
CA ARG A 588 -15.76 11.03 -7.09
C ARG A 588 -16.44 11.04 -5.73
N PHE A 589 -15.68 10.97 -4.65
CA PHE A 589 -16.20 11.05 -3.29
C PHE A 589 -17.05 12.31 -3.07
N LEU A 590 -16.53 13.49 -3.42
CA LEU A 590 -17.27 14.75 -3.25
C LEU A 590 -18.58 14.76 -4.04
N ARG A 591 -18.57 14.24 -5.28
CA ARG A 591 -19.76 14.12 -6.12
C ARG A 591 -20.77 13.16 -5.50
N ASP A 592 -20.31 12.00 -5.02
CA ASP A 592 -21.18 10.96 -4.46
C ASP A 592 -21.79 11.41 -3.11
N GLN A 593 -21.13 12.32 -2.37
CA GLN A 593 -21.65 13.01 -1.17
C GLN A 593 -22.59 14.19 -1.49
N GLY A 594 -22.87 14.49 -2.76
CA GLY A 594 -23.65 15.67 -3.16
C GLY A 594 -22.93 17.01 -2.92
N ILE A 595 -21.65 16.98 -2.52
CA ILE A 595 -20.83 18.17 -2.29
C ILE A 595 -20.36 18.68 -3.65
N GLN A 596 -21.10 19.65 -4.20
CA GLN A 596 -20.64 20.39 -5.36
C GLN A 596 -19.42 21.23 -4.97
N PRO A 597 -18.31 21.18 -5.73
CA PRO A 597 -17.18 22.07 -5.46
C PRO A 597 -17.67 23.51 -5.57
N ARG A 598 -17.55 24.28 -4.49
CA ARG A 598 -17.95 25.69 -4.40
C ARG A 598 -17.43 26.41 -5.65
N LYS A 599 -18.34 26.89 -6.51
CA LYS A 599 -17.97 27.78 -7.61
C LYS A 599 -17.34 28.99 -6.93
N ALA A 600 -16.06 29.26 -7.22
CA ALA A 600 -15.47 30.52 -6.80
C ALA A 600 -16.28 31.60 -7.53
N SER A 601 -17.11 32.33 -6.79
CA SER A 601 -17.85 33.46 -7.34
C SER A 601 -16.82 34.46 -7.80
N THR A 602 -16.77 34.68 -9.11
CA THR A 602 -16.19 35.89 -9.68
C THR A 602 -17.04 37.04 -9.15
N GLN A 603 -16.62 37.67 -8.05
CA GLN A 603 -17.16 38.96 -7.70
C GLN A 603 -16.54 39.94 -8.68
N SER A 604 -17.32 40.30 -9.70
CA SER A 604 -17.09 41.49 -10.48
C SER A 604 -17.02 42.67 -9.51
N ALA A 605 -15.90 43.38 -9.52
CA ALA A 605 -15.80 44.69 -8.93
C ALA A 605 -16.75 45.62 -9.68
N ALA A 606 -17.94 45.81 -9.12
CA ALA A 606 -18.80 46.96 -9.41
C ALA A 606 -18.76 47.84 -8.17
N THR A 607 -18.05 48.94 -8.32
CA THR A 607 -17.91 50.06 -7.39
C THR A 607 -19.28 50.56 -6.93
N GLN A 608 -19.53 50.55 -5.63
CA GLN A 608 -20.37 51.57 -4.99
C GLN A 608 -19.71 52.00 -3.68
N ALA A 609 -19.50 53.30 -3.57
CA ALA A 609 -18.88 53.97 -2.45
C ALA A 609 -19.82 53.99 -1.23
N GLY A 610 -19.24 53.77 -0.05
CA GLY A 610 -19.85 53.95 1.26
C GLY A 610 -18.75 54.03 2.32
N GLU A 611 -18.81 55.03 3.17
CA GLU A 611 -17.80 55.57 4.09
C GLU A 611 -17.17 54.60 5.11
N PRO A 612 -15.99 54.96 5.69
CA PRO A 612 -15.21 54.06 6.54
C PRO A 612 -15.74 54.01 7.98
N SER A 613 -15.80 52.81 8.55
CA SER A 613 -15.97 52.59 10.00
C SER A 613 -14.76 51.82 10.54
N ASP A 614 -14.26 52.28 11.69
CA ASP A 614 -12.98 51.90 12.30
C ASP A 614 -12.83 50.41 12.65
N PRO A 615 -11.58 49.89 12.68
CA PRO A 615 -11.32 48.50 13.05
C PRO A 615 -11.43 48.27 14.58
N PRO A 616 -11.97 47.13 15.02
CA PRO A 616 -12.01 46.77 16.44
C PRO A 616 -10.62 46.30 16.97
N PRO A 617 -10.33 46.50 18.26
CA PRO A 617 -9.00 46.28 18.84
C PRO A 617 -8.68 44.80 19.10
N ALA A 618 -7.38 44.48 19.08
CA ALA A 618 -6.84 43.14 19.33
C ALA A 618 -6.94 42.72 20.81
N PRO A 619 -7.11 41.41 21.12
CA PRO A 619 -7.19 40.93 22.50
C PRO A 619 -5.81 40.73 23.16
N LEU A 620 -5.72 41.14 24.42
CA LEU A 620 -4.57 41.03 25.33
C LEU A 620 -4.41 39.61 25.93
N PRO A 621 -3.21 39.22 26.41
CA PRO A 621 -2.89 37.87 26.88
C PRO A 621 -3.35 37.64 28.33
N THR A 622 -3.97 36.49 28.61
CA THR A 622 -4.47 36.10 29.94
C THR A 622 -3.38 35.41 30.78
N GLU A 623 -3.23 35.86 32.02
CA GLU A 623 -2.34 35.34 33.07
C GLU A 623 -2.67 33.91 33.52
N GLN A 624 -1.63 33.22 34.03
CA GLN A 624 -1.67 31.90 34.64
C GLN A 624 -2.37 31.94 36.01
N ALA A 625 -3.34 31.05 36.23
CA ALA A 625 -3.91 30.79 37.55
C ALA A 625 -3.42 29.43 38.08
N GLU A 626 -2.84 29.42 39.28
CA GLU A 626 -2.44 28.22 40.03
C GLU A 626 -3.66 27.37 40.45
N PRO A 627 -3.49 26.04 40.63
CA PRO A 627 -4.57 25.15 41.05
C PRO A 627 -4.72 25.08 42.59
N PRO A 628 -5.94 24.91 43.12
CA PRO A 628 -6.16 24.71 44.56
C PRO A 628 -5.89 23.26 45.00
N PRO A 629 -5.70 23.00 46.31
CA PRO A 629 -5.08 21.79 46.83
C PRO A 629 -6.04 20.59 46.91
N ARG A 630 -5.41 19.40 47.01
CA ARG A 630 -6.04 18.08 47.03
C ARG A 630 -6.79 17.77 48.32
N GLU A 631 -7.91 17.07 48.16
CA GLU A 631 -8.34 15.92 48.98
C GLU A 631 -8.61 14.71 48.08
#